data_AF-A0AAX4HKN8-F1
#
_entry.id   AF-A0AAX4HKN8-F1
#
_cell.length_a   1.000
_cell.length_b   1.000
_cell.length_c   1.000
_cell.angle_alpha   90.00
_cell.angle_beta   90.00
_cell.angle_gamma   90.00
#
_symmetry.space_group_name_H-M   'P 1'
#
loop_
_entity.id
_entity.type
_entity.pdbx_description
1 polymer ?
#
loop_
_entity_poly.entity_id
_entity_poly.type
_entity_poly.pdbx_seq_one_letter_code
_entity_poly.pdbx_strand_id
1 'polypeptide(L)'
;MKRIISLIFLFSVTLNAWAWSERGNSGFSIICEDASQNQFYDAYETKFRYGLDPIFPQVNQECSDRASCLEVSLQIARELLNRLPADPRNRFNKNVGIKKFALERIESFTKEANFLDNIEILPINDAGIGFIPKNCDLRQTVVQRVPLFKHDKRYIISNEYWDQLNIQQQAAGIVHEILYGYYGYIQNEAFSSEMVRYFNSLVLANELKSLTEEEYRLFLNRVYYGN
;
A
#
# COMPACT_ATOMS: atom_id res chain seq x y z
N MET A 1 38.10 25.36 -45.91
CA MET A 1 38.31 24.56 -44.68
C MET A 1 37.61 25.26 -43.52
N LYS A 2 36.32 24.99 -43.40
CA LYS A 2 35.37 25.66 -42.50
C LYS A 2 34.55 24.54 -41.85
N ARG A 3 34.32 24.67 -40.53
CA ARG A 3 33.20 24.06 -39.79
C ARG A 3 33.22 22.54 -39.56
N ILE A 4 34.14 21.99 -38.76
CA ILE A 4 33.93 20.67 -38.12
C ILE A 4 34.46 20.64 -36.66
N ILE A 5 34.47 21.76 -35.93
CA ILE A 5 34.84 21.76 -34.50
C ILE A 5 33.91 22.72 -33.76
N SER A 6 32.63 22.38 -33.65
CA SER A 6 31.71 23.11 -32.74
C SER A 6 30.38 22.38 -32.50
N LEU A 7 30.37 21.04 -32.58
CA LEU A 7 29.13 20.25 -32.49
C LEU A 7 29.27 18.96 -31.66
N ILE A 8 30.24 18.93 -30.73
CA ILE A 8 30.44 17.80 -29.79
C ILE A 8 30.29 18.24 -28.32
N PHE A 9 29.99 19.51 -28.03
CA PHE A 9 29.89 20.03 -26.66
C PHE A 9 28.49 20.53 -26.25
N LEU A 10 27.46 20.05 -26.92
CA LEU A 10 26.04 20.34 -26.59
C LEU A 10 25.22 19.08 -26.31
N PHE A 11 25.87 17.93 -26.14
CA PHE A 11 25.20 16.62 -26.02
C PHE A 11 25.61 15.79 -24.80
N SER A 12 26.06 16.43 -23.71
CA SER A 12 26.55 15.68 -22.54
C SER A 12 26.24 16.31 -21.18
N VAL A 13 25.14 17.08 -21.09
CA VAL A 13 24.53 17.42 -19.80
C VAL A 13 23.01 17.20 -19.83
N THR A 14 22.55 16.13 -20.46
CA THR A 14 21.39 15.40 -19.93
C THR A 14 21.92 14.39 -18.91
N LEU A 15 22.73 14.87 -17.96
CA LEU A 15 23.00 14.13 -16.75
C LEU A 15 21.68 14.11 -16.00
N ASN A 16 20.95 13.02 -16.20
CA ASN A 16 20.20 12.36 -15.15
C ASN A 16 19.65 13.32 -14.09
N ALA A 17 18.70 14.19 -14.48
CA ALA A 17 17.71 14.66 -13.53
C ALA A 17 16.80 13.48 -13.20
N TRP A 18 17.37 12.43 -12.62
CA TRP A 18 16.66 11.43 -11.83
C TRP A 18 16.26 12.10 -10.51
N ALA A 19 15.53 13.21 -10.61
CA ALA A 19 14.95 13.93 -9.49
C ALA A 19 13.62 13.29 -9.10
N TRP A 20 13.60 11.95 -8.98
CA TRP A 20 12.43 11.13 -8.63
C TRP A 20 12.84 9.91 -7.78
N SER A 21 13.88 10.05 -6.95
CA SER A 21 14.28 9.00 -5.98
C SER A 21 13.33 8.92 -4.77
N GLU A 22 12.42 9.86 -4.62
CA GLU A 22 11.37 9.85 -3.60
C GLU A 22 10.07 9.28 -4.19
N ARG A 23 10.09 8.00 -4.54
CA ARG A 23 8.86 7.27 -4.85
C ARG A 23 8.14 6.98 -3.54
N GLY A 24 7.07 7.73 -3.31
CA GLY A 24 6.08 7.40 -2.29
C GLY A 24 4.90 6.69 -2.92
N ASN A 25 4.15 5.95 -2.11
CA ASN A 25 2.81 5.53 -2.46
C ASN A 25 1.82 6.02 -1.42
N SER A 26 0.60 6.21 -1.89
CA SER A 26 -0.51 6.67 -1.07
C SER A 26 -1.59 5.62 -0.89
N GLY A 27 -1.91 5.39 0.39
CA GLY A 27 -3.18 4.84 0.82
C GLY A 27 -4.21 5.95 0.97
N PHE A 28 -5.38 5.75 0.36
CA PHE A 28 -6.46 6.73 0.34
C PHE A 28 -7.66 6.27 1.18
N SER A 29 -8.36 7.24 1.75
CA SER A 29 -9.70 7.05 2.31
C SER A 29 -10.72 7.79 1.49
N ILE A 30 -11.91 7.21 1.39
CA ILE A 30 -13.10 7.93 0.94
C ILE A 30 -13.66 8.64 2.18
N ILE A 31 -13.77 9.97 2.09
CA ILE A 31 -14.33 10.83 3.13
C ILE A 31 -15.61 11.46 2.58
N CYS A 32 -16.74 11.17 3.23
CA CYS A 32 -18.07 11.65 2.86
C CYS A 32 -18.61 12.58 3.96
N GLU A 33 -19.65 13.36 3.65
CA GLU A 33 -20.37 14.15 4.66
C GLU A 33 -20.99 13.25 5.76
N ASP A 34 -21.52 12.09 5.35
CA ASP A 34 -21.97 11.05 6.27
C ASP A 34 -20.78 10.16 6.66
N ALA A 35 -20.25 10.41 7.86
CA ALA A 35 -19.09 9.69 8.37
C ALA A 35 -19.27 8.16 8.46
N SER A 36 -20.51 7.65 8.47
CA SER A 36 -20.76 6.20 8.45
C SER A 36 -20.36 5.54 7.12
N GLN A 37 -20.16 6.34 6.07
CA GLN A 37 -19.73 5.89 4.74
C GLN A 37 -18.21 5.95 4.56
N ASN A 38 -17.49 6.57 5.51
CA ASN A 38 -16.05 6.70 5.46
C ASN A 38 -15.40 5.31 5.50
N GLN A 39 -14.50 5.07 4.58
CA GLN A 39 -13.82 3.79 4.45
C GLN A 39 -12.49 3.93 3.75
N PHE A 40 -11.61 2.95 3.97
CA PHE A 40 -10.37 2.89 3.23
C PHE A 40 -10.66 2.48 1.79
N TYR A 41 -9.96 3.10 0.84
CA TYR A 41 -10.34 3.02 -0.57
C TYR A 41 -10.31 1.58 -1.13
N ASP A 42 -9.35 0.78 -0.68
CA ASP A 42 -9.22 -0.62 -1.08
C ASP A 42 -10.44 -1.46 -0.68
N ALA A 43 -11.03 -1.22 0.49
CA ALA A 43 -12.23 -1.94 0.92
C ALA A 43 -13.43 -1.58 0.05
N TYR A 44 -13.52 -0.31 -0.36
CA TYR A 44 -14.53 0.14 -1.32
C TYR A 44 -14.33 -0.53 -2.69
N GLU A 45 -13.12 -0.52 -3.24
CA GLU A 45 -12.85 -1.17 -4.54
C GLU A 45 -13.06 -2.68 -4.49
N THR A 46 -12.73 -3.34 -3.37
CA THR A 46 -13.02 -4.77 -3.14
C THR A 46 -14.47 -5.08 -3.50
N LYS A 47 -15.40 -4.29 -2.97
CA LYS A 47 -16.84 -4.45 -3.22
C LYS A 47 -17.26 -3.98 -4.60
N PHE A 48 -16.96 -2.73 -4.94
CA PHE A 48 -17.61 -2.08 -6.09
C PHE A 48 -16.86 -2.25 -7.40
N ARG A 49 -15.54 -2.43 -7.37
CA ARG A 49 -14.74 -2.67 -8.57
C ARG A 49 -14.61 -4.14 -8.89
N TYR A 50 -14.34 -4.96 -7.87
CA TYR A 50 -14.05 -6.38 -8.04
C TYR A 50 -15.22 -7.30 -7.72
N GLY A 51 -16.32 -6.78 -7.17
CA GLY A 51 -17.51 -7.58 -6.85
C GLY A 51 -17.28 -8.60 -5.72
N LEU A 52 -16.31 -8.33 -4.83
CA LEU A 52 -15.94 -9.19 -3.72
C LEU A 52 -16.40 -8.58 -2.40
N ASP A 53 -16.86 -9.42 -1.46
CA ASP A 53 -17.20 -8.96 -0.13
C ASP A 53 -15.98 -9.05 0.80
N PRO A 54 -15.50 -7.95 1.41
CA PRO A 54 -14.40 -8.01 2.35
C PRO A 54 -14.84 -8.73 3.64
N ILE A 55 -14.04 -9.73 4.04
CA ILE A 55 -14.29 -10.55 5.22
C ILE A 55 -13.24 -10.17 6.27
N PHE A 56 -13.59 -9.32 7.22
CA PHE A 56 -12.65 -8.93 8.28
C PHE A 56 -12.65 -9.94 9.44
N PRO A 57 -11.47 -10.37 9.92
CA PRO A 57 -11.34 -11.13 11.16
C PRO A 57 -12.04 -10.42 12.33
N GLN A 58 -12.73 -11.20 13.17
CA GLN A 58 -13.34 -10.69 14.39
C GLN A 58 -12.30 -10.74 15.52
N VAL A 59 -12.15 -9.63 16.24
CA VAL A 59 -11.25 -9.53 17.39
C VAL A 59 -12.08 -9.11 18.60
N ASN A 60 -12.05 -9.91 19.67
CA ASN A 60 -12.83 -9.69 20.89
C ASN A 60 -12.14 -8.68 21.82
N GLN A 61 -11.66 -7.58 21.26
CA GLN A 61 -11.00 -6.52 22.00
C GLN A 61 -11.66 -5.20 21.63
N GLU A 62 -12.25 -4.55 22.63
CA GLU A 62 -12.72 -3.18 22.50
C GLU A 62 -11.55 -2.21 22.53
N CYS A 63 -11.72 -1.06 21.89
CA CYS A 63 -10.77 0.03 21.94
C CYS A 63 -11.52 1.35 22.19
N SER A 64 -10.87 2.28 22.88
CA SER A 64 -11.46 3.55 23.28
C SER A 64 -10.57 4.75 23.02
N ASP A 65 -9.29 4.51 22.71
CA ASP A 65 -8.31 5.53 22.38
C ASP A 65 -7.53 5.09 21.13
N ARG A 66 -6.81 6.03 20.50
CA ARG A 66 -6.08 5.77 19.26
C ARG A 66 -5.06 4.64 19.39
N ALA A 67 -4.33 4.57 20.51
CA ALA A 67 -3.30 3.56 20.68
C ALA A 67 -3.95 2.17 20.82
N SER A 68 -4.99 2.04 21.66
CA SER A 68 -5.72 0.77 21.77
C SER A 68 -6.41 0.38 20.45
N CYS A 69 -6.97 1.32 19.69
CA CYS A 69 -7.58 1.03 18.39
C CYS A 69 -6.56 0.66 17.31
N LEU A 70 -5.37 1.25 17.34
CA LEU A 70 -4.27 0.86 16.46
C LEU A 70 -3.82 -0.58 16.74
N GLU A 71 -3.71 -0.97 18.00
CA GLU A 71 -3.36 -2.35 18.38
C GLU A 71 -4.40 -3.37 17.88
N VAL A 72 -5.70 -3.06 18.02
CA VAL A 72 -6.77 -3.91 17.47
C VAL A 72 -6.69 -3.98 15.95
N SER A 73 -6.47 -2.85 15.28
CA SER A 73 -6.30 -2.79 13.81
C SER A 73 -5.10 -3.60 13.34
N LEU A 74 -3.98 -3.59 14.09
CA LEU A 74 -2.79 -4.41 13.80
C LEU A 74 -3.06 -5.90 13.99
N GLN A 75 -3.87 -6.30 14.97
CA GLN A 75 -4.29 -7.70 15.12
C GLN A 75 -5.14 -8.16 13.93
N ILE A 76 -6.12 -7.35 13.51
CA ILE A 76 -6.94 -7.64 12.32
C ILE A 76 -6.04 -7.73 11.08
N ALA A 77 -5.13 -6.77 10.88
CA ALA A 77 -4.21 -6.75 9.76
C ALA A 77 -3.28 -7.98 9.75
N ARG A 78 -2.80 -8.43 10.91
CA ARG A 78 -2.00 -9.66 11.03
C ARG A 78 -2.77 -10.89 10.59
N GLU A 79 -4.03 -11.01 11.02
CA GLU A 79 -4.90 -12.13 10.63
C GLU A 79 -5.23 -12.10 9.13
N LEU A 80 -5.39 -10.90 8.55
CA LEU A 80 -5.49 -10.71 7.10
C LEU A 80 -4.21 -11.18 6.38
N LEU A 81 -3.04 -10.74 6.84
CA LEU A 81 -1.75 -11.15 6.26
C LEU A 81 -1.47 -12.66 6.42
N ASN A 82 -2.02 -13.30 7.46
CA ASN A 82 -1.94 -14.75 7.62
C ASN A 82 -2.67 -15.53 6.51
N ARG A 83 -3.58 -14.88 5.76
CA ARG A 83 -4.24 -15.47 4.57
C ARG A 83 -3.30 -15.60 3.38
N LEU A 84 -2.18 -14.87 3.35
CA LEU A 84 -1.20 -15.01 2.28
C LEU A 84 -0.69 -16.47 2.24
N PRO A 85 -0.75 -17.13 1.07
CA PRO A 85 -0.13 -18.44 0.89
C PRO A 85 1.39 -18.35 1.04
N ALA A 86 2.02 -19.48 1.35
CA ALA A 86 3.47 -19.59 1.26
C ALA A 86 3.91 -19.29 -0.19
N ASP A 87 5.01 -18.57 -0.36
CA ASP A 87 5.50 -18.24 -1.70
C ASP A 87 6.12 -19.49 -2.35
N PRO A 88 5.52 -20.04 -3.43
CA PRO A 88 6.01 -21.27 -4.06
C PRO A 88 7.36 -21.10 -4.76
N ARG A 89 7.79 -19.85 -4.99
CA ARG A 89 9.04 -19.51 -5.67
C ARG A 89 10.26 -19.54 -4.76
N ASN A 90 10.06 -19.76 -3.45
CA ASN A 90 11.12 -19.77 -2.44
C ASN A 90 12.09 -20.98 -2.53
N ARG A 91 12.16 -21.66 -3.69
CA ARG A 91 13.05 -22.80 -3.94
C ARG A 91 14.44 -22.41 -4.47
N PHE A 92 14.66 -21.20 -4.98
CA PHE A 92 15.88 -20.90 -5.76
C PHE A 92 16.58 -19.56 -5.49
N ASN A 93 16.89 -19.25 -4.23
CA ASN A 93 17.73 -18.12 -3.77
C ASN A 93 17.04 -16.73 -3.58
N LYS A 94 17.17 -16.24 -2.34
CA LYS A 94 17.25 -14.82 -1.88
C LYS A 94 16.00 -13.94 -1.73
N ASN A 95 14.80 -14.33 -2.15
CA ASN A 95 13.62 -13.49 -1.92
C ASN A 95 12.81 -13.98 -0.71
N VAL A 96 12.75 -13.17 0.35
CA VAL A 96 11.83 -13.39 1.47
C VAL A 96 10.42 -13.53 0.86
N GLY A 97 9.79 -14.69 1.04
CA GLY A 97 8.43 -14.90 0.54
C GLY A 97 7.48 -13.88 1.15
N ILE A 98 6.50 -13.40 0.36
CA ILE A 98 5.66 -12.27 0.75
C ILE A 98 5.01 -12.40 2.13
N LYS A 99 4.53 -13.60 2.49
CA LYS A 99 3.96 -13.86 3.83
C LYS A 99 4.97 -13.56 4.93
N LYS A 100 6.19 -14.07 4.80
CA LYS A 100 7.25 -13.85 5.80
C LYS A 100 7.60 -12.37 5.88
N PHE A 101 7.79 -11.70 4.75
CA PHE A 101 8.05 -10.27 4.72
C PHE A 101 6.94 -9.48 5.41
N ALA A 102 5.68 -9.80 5.10
CA ALA A 102 4.53 -9.07 5.62
C ALA A 102 4.40 -9.24 7.15
N LEU A 103 4.59 -10.46 7.65
CA LEU A 103 4.58 -10.75 9.08
C LEU A 103 5.77 -10.13 9.82
N GLU A 104 6.94 -10.00 9.19
CA GLU A 104 8.06 -9.25 9.78
C GLU A 104 7.79 -7.75 9.78
N ARG A 105 7.19 -7.21 8.70
CA ARG A 105 6.92 -5.78 8.56
C ARG A 105 5.86 -5.30 9.56
N ILE A 106 4.80 -6.07 9.80
CA ILE A 106 3.75 -5.67 10.73
C ILE A 106 4.26 -5.49 12.16
N GLU A 107 5.26 -6.24 12.61
CA GLU A 107 5.89 -6.07 13.94
C GLU A 107 6.58 -4.72 14.12
N SER A 108 7.02 -4.12 13.01
CA SER A 108 7.72 -2.84 13.01
C SER A 108 6.80 -1.65 12.70
N PHE A 109 5.55 -1.89 12.31
CA PHE A 109 4.65 -0.85 11.79
C PHE A 109 4.52 0.33 12.76
N THR A 110 4.17 0.09 14.03
CA THR A 110 4.01 1.16 15.04
C THR A 110 5.30 1.96 15.26
N LYS A 111 6.48 1.34 15.13
CA LYS A 111 7.77 2.02 15.27
C LYS A 111 8.11 2.85 14.03
N GLU A 112 7.68 2.40 12.87
CA GLU A 112 7.94 3.03 11.58
C GLU A 112 6.88 4.06 11.15
N ALA A 113 5.74 4.09 11.84
CA ALA A 113 4.65 5.03 11.61
C ALA A 113 4.83 6.35 12.36
N ASN A 114 4.39 7.43 11.72
CA ASN A 114 4.27 8.75 12.29
C ASN A 114 2.84 9.26 12.08
N PHE A 115 2.12 9.43 13.18
CA PHE A 115 0.77 9.97 13.18
C PHE A 115 0.87 11.48 13.40
N LEU A 116 0.38 12.27 12.45
CA LEU A 116 0.49 13.72 12.45
C LEU A 116 -0.90 14.36 12.43
N ASP A 117 -1.08 15.38 13.27
CA ASP A 117 -2.30 16.20 13.33
C ASP A 117 -2.15 17.43 12.42
N ASN A 118 -3.27 17.90 11.85
CA ASN A 118 -3.35 19.14 11.07
C ASN A 118 -2.35 19.19 9.90
N ILE A 119 -2.23 18.10 9.15
CA ILE A 119 -1.40 18.02 7.95
C ILE A 119 -2.23 17.68 6.73
N GLU A 120 -1.87 18.27 5.59
CA GLU A 120 -2.27 17.77 4.27
C GLU A 120 -1.10 16.98 3.71
N ILE A 121 -1.31 15.70 3.42
CA ILE A 121 -0.30 14.90 2.72
C ILE A 121 -0.38 15.30 1.23
N LEU A 122 0.73 15.80 0.68
CA LEU A 122 0.76 16.22 -0.71
C LEU A 122 0.34 15.08 -1.65
N PRO A 123 -0.52 15.34 -2.64
CA PRO A 123 -1.03 14.31 -3.53
C PRO A 123 0.09 13.56 -4.25
N ILE A 124 0.12 12.25 -4.09
CA ILE A 124 0.93 11.35 -4.91
C ILE A 124 0.02 10.80 -6.00
N ASN A 125 0.36 11.12 -7.25
CA ASN A 125 -0.44 10.65 -8.39
C ASN A 125 -0.09 9.20 -8.74
N ASP A 126 -0.54 8.26 -7.92
CA ASP A 126 -0.37 6.82 -8.12
C ASP A 126 -1.71 6.04 -8.10
N ALA A 127 -2.82 6.75 -7.88
CA ALA A 127 -4.14 6.16 -7.70
C ALA A 127 -4.62 5.37 -8.94
N GLY A 128 -4.15 5.69 -10.14
CA GLY A 128 -4.59 5.04 -11.38
C GLY A 128 -6.02 5.45 -11.77
N ILE A 129 -6.72 4.58 -12.51
CA ILE A 129 -8.13 4.78 -12.82
C ILE A 129 -8.93 4.40 -11.58
N GLY A 130 -9.81 5.28 -11.10
CA GLY A 130 -10.62 5.05 -9.92
C GLY A 130 -11.98 5.73 -10.00
N PHE A 131 -12.89 5.30 -9.11
CA PHE A 131 -14.18 5.91 -8.88
C PHE A 131 -14.51 5.89 -7.40
N ILE A 132 -15.33 6.84 -6.96
CA ILE A 132 -15.81 6.99 -5.58
C ILE A 132 -17.30 7.36 -5.60
N PRO A 133 -18.04 7.21 -4.49
CA PRO A 133 -19.42 7.67 -4.41
C PRO A 133 -19.53 9.18 -4.70
N LYS A 134 -20.70 9.61 -5.19
CA LYS A 134 -20.99 11.04 -5.34
C LYS A 134 -20.96 11.73 -3.97
N ASN A 135 -20.52 12.98 -3.95
CA ASN A 135 -20.42 13.82 -2.74
C ASN A 135 -19.46 13.27 -1.68
N CYS A 136 -18.46 12.50 -2.10
CA CYS A 136 -17.33 12.11 -1.26
C CYS A 136 -16.04 12.58 -1.92
N ASP A 137 -15.01 12.74 -1.11
CA ASP A 137 -13.65 13.07 -1.53
C ASP A 137 -12.74 11.87 -1.33
N LEU A 138 -11.77 11.72 -2.24
CA LEU A 138 -10.65 10.81 -2.04
C LEU A 138 -9.52 11.58 -1.34
N ARG A 139 -9.21 11.21 -0.10
CA ARG A 139 -8.20 11.88 0.72
C ARG A 139 -7.02 10.96 0.99
N GLN A 140 -5.81 11.48 0.85
CA GLN A 140 -4.59 10.73 1.12
C GLN A 140 -4.41 10.61 2.64
N THR A 141 -4.58 9.39 3.15
CA THR A 141 -4.62 9.12 4.58
C THR A 141 -3.27 8.65 5.10
N VAL A 142 -2.57 7.85 4.30
CA VAL A 142 -1.24 7.34 4.61
C VAL A 142 -0.35 7.47 3.40
N VAL A 143 0.92 7.80 3.63
CA VAL A 143 1.98 7.71 2.63
C VAL A 143 3.10 6.84 3.15
N GLN A 144 3.54 5.91 2.32
CA GLN A 144 4.77 5.17 2.53
C GLN A 144 5.91 5.77 1.72
N ARG A 145 7.05 5.97 2.37
CA ARG A 145 8.32 6.40 1.75
C ARG A 145 9.48 5.52 2.17
N VAL A 146 10.58 5.56 1.41
CA VAL A 146 11.85 4.95 1.85
C VAL A 146 12.53 5.92 2.82
N PRO A 147 12.80 5.54 4.09
CA PRO A 147 13.54 6.39 5.01
C PRO A 147 14.93 6.72 4.45
N LEU A 148 15.26 8.01 4.36
CA LEU A 148 16.57 8.48 3.89
C LEU A 148 17.53 8.74 5.06
N PHE A 149 16.98 9.14 6.19
CA PHE A 149 17.72 9.43 7.41
C PHE A 149 17.31 8.51 8.57
N LYS A 150 18.19 8.35 9.56
CA LYS A 150 17.98 7.46 10.73
C LYS A 150 16.66 7.71 11.47
N HIS A 151 16.18 8.95 11.46
CA HIS A 151 14.96 9.35 12.17
C HIS A 151 13.73 9.42 11.27
N ASP A 152 13.88 9.17 9.97
CA ASP A 152 12.73 9.14 9.07
C ASP A 152 11.83 7.97 9.42
N LYS A 153 10.55 8.30 9.54
CA LYS A 153 9.47 7.33 9.60
C LYS A 153 9.09 6.93 8.18
N ARG A 154 8.79 5.64 8.02
CA ARG A 154 8.40 5.04 6.75
C ARG A 154 6.97 5.43 6.39
N TYR A 155 6.07 5.40 7.36
CA TYR A 155 4.67 5.71 7.18
C TYR A 155 4.38 7.07 7.80
N ILE A 156 3.81 7.98 7.03
CA ILE A 156 3.24 9.23 7.54
C ILE A 156 1.73 9.10 7.40
N ILE A 157 1.01 9.26 8.50
CA ILE A 157 -0.44 9.03 8.58
C ILE A 157 -1.10 10.32 9.08
N SER A 158 -2.11 10.79 8.34
CA SER A 158 -2.95 11.91 8.77
C SER A 158 -3.96 11.43 9.81
N ASN A 159 -3.85 11.94 11.05
CA ASN A 159 -4.82 11.63 12.10
C ASN A 159 -6.24 12.06 11.72
N GLU A 160 -6.37 13.18 11.00
CA GLU A 160 -7.66 13.73 10.58
C GLU A 160 -8.48 12.70 9.80
N TYR A 161 -7.85 11.99 8.86
CA TYR A 161 -8.53 10.99 8.04
C TYR A 161 -8.48 9.58 8.66
N TRP A 162 -7.40 9.25 9.37
CA TRP A 162 -7.24 7.94 10.00
C TRP A 162 -8.28 7.68 11.11
N ASP A 163 -8.54 8.69 11.94
CA ASP A 163 -9.47 8.57 13.07
C ASP A 163 -10.94 8.52 12.60
N GLN A 164 -11.21 8.84 11.34
CA GLN A 164 -12.53 8.69 10.72
C GLN A 164 -12.80 7.26 10.20
N LEU A 165 -11.78 6.40 10.21
CA LEU A 165 -11.90 5.00 9.80
C LEU A 165 -12.19 4.12 11.02
N ASN A 166 -13.08 3.15 10.86
CA ASN A 166 -13.21 2.09 11.86
C ASN A 166 -12.00 1.14 11.83
N ILE A 167 -11.84 0.32 12.86
CA ILE A 167 -10.71 -0.59 13.04
C ILE A 167 -10.50 -1.56 11.85
N GLN A 168 -11.58 -1.99 11.18
CA GLN A 168 -11.47 -2.85 9.99
C GLN A 168 -10.85 -2.09 8.81
N GLN A 169 -11.30 -0.84 8.61
CA GLN A 169 -10.80 0.02 7.54
C GLN A 169 -9.34 0.44 7.79
N GLN A 170 -9.00 0.74 9.04
CA GLN A 170 -7.61 0.96 9.46
C GLN A 170 -6.74 -0.27 9.17
N ALA A 171 -7.23 -1.47 9.49
CA ALA A 171 -6.52 -2.72 9.18
C ALA A 171 -6.32 -2.93 7.67
N ALA A 172 -7.32 -2.63 6.83
CA ALA A 172 -7.18 -2.68 5.38
C ALA A 172 -6.08 -1.74 4.88
N GLY A 173 -5.96 -0.54 5.46
CA GLY A 173 -4.87 0.39 5.17
C GLY A 173 -3.50 -0.13 5.59
N ILE A 174 -3.37 -0.73 6.79
CA ILE A 174 -2.11 -1.34 7.22
C ILE A 174 -1.66 -2.44 6.25
N VAL A 175 -2.60 -3.30 5.82
CA VAL A 175 -2.31 -4.36 4.85
C VAL A 175 -1.86 -3.76 3.51
N HIS A 176 -2.52 -2.71 3.03
CA HIS A 176 -2.12 -1.99 1.81
C HIS A 176 -0.64 -1.58 1.88
N GLU A 177 -0.26 -0.84 2.92
CA GLU A 177 1.10 -0.34 3.08
C GLU A 177 2.14 -1.48 3.17
N ILE A 178 1.79 -2.57 3.84
CA ILE A 178 2.70 -3.72 3.95
C ILE A 178 2.89 -4.42 2.60
N LEU A 179 1.79 -4.65 1.86
CA LEU A 179 1.87 -5.23 0.52
C LEU A 179 2.64 -4.31 -0.42
N TYR A 180 2.38 -3.00 -0.40
CA TYR A 180 3.12 -2.02 -1.18
C TYR A 180 4.62 -2.05 -0.87
N GLY A 181 4.99 -2.07 0.41
CA GLY A 181 6.38 -2.21 0.83
C GLY A 181 7.07 -3.47 0.32
N TYR A 182 6.34 -4.56 0.16
CA TYR A 182 6.88 -5.77 -0.45
C TYR A 182 7.23 -5.53 -1.93
N TYR A 183 6.39 -4.84 -2.69
CA TYR A 183 6.67 -4.50 -4.09
C TYR A 183 7.90 -3.64 -4.24
N GLY A 184 8.01 -2.56 -3.46
CA GLY A 184 9.18 -1.71 -3.46
C GLY A 184 10.46 -2.45 -3.04
N TYR A 185 10.35 -3.56 -2.30
CA TYR A 185 11.49 -4.41 -1.93
C TYR A 185 11.98 -5.29 -3.08
N ILE A 186 11.09 -5.79 -3.94
CA ILE A 186 11.44 -6.73 -5.02
C ILE A 186 11.59 -6.07 -6.40
N GLN A 187 11.12 -4.84 -6.59
CA GLN A 187 11.11 -4.14 -7.88
C GLN A 187 11.70 -2.74 -7.80
N ASN A 188 12.38 -2.33 -8.88
CA ASN A 188 12.94 -0.98 -9.07
C ASN A 188 12.09 -0.11 -10.03
N GLU A 189 10.93 -0.57 -10.50
CA GLU A 189 10.09 0.15 -11.49
C GLU A 189 8.79 0.72 -10.90
N ALA A 190 8.15 1.61 -11.66
CA ALA A 190 6.99 2.37 -11.23
C ALA A 190 5.76 1.45 -11.16
N PHE A 191 5.37 1.12 -9.93
CA PHE A 191 4.19 0.32 -9.65
C PHE A 191 2.97 1.23 -9.44
N SER A 192 1.84 0.89 -10.05
CA SER A 192 0.56 1.60 -9.81
C SER A 192 -0.12 1.06 -8.55
N SER A 193 -0.71 1.92 -7.74
CA SER A 193 -1.50 1.51 -6.57
C SER A 193 -2.62 0.53 -6.92
N GLU A 194 -3.15 0.58 -8.14
CA GLU A 194 -4.22 -0.30 -8.62
C GLU A 194 -3.94 -1.80 -8.39
N MET A 195 -2.72 -2.27 -8.67
CA MET A 195 -2.38 -3.68 -8.49
C MET A 195 -2.20 -4.05 -7.01
N VAL A 196 -1.75 -3.11 -6.15
CA VAL A 196 -1.73 -3.33 -4.69
C VAL A 196 -3.15 -3.41 -4.18
N ARG A 197 -4.04 -2.51 -4.62
CA ARG A 197 -5.45 -2.53 -4.22
C ARG A 197 -6.14 -3.81 -4.65
N TYR A 198 -5.91 -4.28 -5.88
CA TYR A 198 -6.43 -5.58 -6.31
C TYR A 198 -5.92 -6.73 -5.44
N PHE A 199 -4.62 -6.77 -5.15
CA PHE A 199 -4.09 -7.81 -4.27
C PHE A 199 -4.64 -7.71 -2.85
N ASN A 200 -4.73 -6.51 -2.30
CA ASN A 200 -5.35 -6.27 -1.00
C ASN A 200 -6.81 -6.74 -1.00
N SER A 201 -7.58 -6.50 -2.07
CA SER A 201 -8.94 -7.03 -2.22
C SER A 201 -9.01 -8.55 -2.13
N LEU A 202 -8.09 -9.28 -2.76
CA LEU A 202 -8.03 -10.75 -2.65
C LEU A 202 -7.70 -11.21 -1.23
N VAL A 203 -6.85 -10.48 -0.50
CA VAL A 203 -6.55 -10.73 0.91
C VAL A 203 -7.78 -10.47 1.79
N LEU A 204 -8.42 -9.32 1.61
CA LEU A 204 -9.61 -8.89 2.35
C LEU A 204 -10.78 -9.85 2.15
N ALA A 205 -11.02 -10.31 0.92
CA ALA A 205 -12.08 -11.25 0.59
C ALA A 205 -11.71 -12.73 0.83
N ASN A 206 -10.47 -13.01 1.26
CA ASN A 206 -9.96 -14.37 1.47
C ASN A 206 -9.97 -15.25 0.21
N GLU A 207 -9.91 -14.63 -0.97
CA GLU A 207 -9.92 -15.32 -2.27
C GLU A 207 -8.62 -16.06 -2.55
N LEU A 208 -7.50 -15.66 -1.94
CA LEU A 208 -6.22 -16.35 -2.14
C LEU A 208 -6.22 -17.81 -1.67
N LYS A 209 -7.14 -18.17 -0.76
CA LYS A 209 -7.27 -19.54 -0.26
C LYS A 209 -7.80 -20.51 -1.32
N SER A 210 -8.57 -20.02 -2.29
CA SER A 210 -9.14 -20.86 -3.36
C SER A 210 -8.14 -21.14 -4.49
N LEU A 211 -7.06 -20.37 -4.57
CA LEU A 211 -6.03 -20.52 -5.59
C LEU A 211 -5.18 -21.77 -5.34
N THR A 212 -4.93 -22.53 -6.40
CA THR A 212 -3.86 -23.53 -6.44
C THR A 212 -2.49 -22.88 -6.34
N GLU A 213 -1.45 -23.68 -6.01
CA GLU A 213 -0.06 -23.20 -5.98
C GLU A 213 0.35 -22.54 -7.32
N GLU A 214 -0.09 -23.12 -8.43
CA GLU A 214 0.22 -22.64 -9.77
C GLU A 214 -0.52 -21.34 -10.10
N GLU A 215 -1.81 -21.24 -9.78
CA GLU A 215 -2.57 -20.00 -9.96
C GLU A 215 -1.99 -18.87 -9.13
N TYR A 216 -1.63 -19.15 -7.87
CA TYR A 216 -0.99 -18.17 -7.00
C TYR A 216 0.38 -17.75 -7.56
N ARG A 217 1.18 -18.69 -8.06
CA ARG A 217 2.47 -18.37 -8.71
C ARG A 217 2.28 -17.50 -9.96
N LEU A 218 1.29 -17.79 -10.79
CA LEU A 218 0.97 -17.01 -11.99
C LEU A 218 0.46 -15.61 -11.62
N PHE A 219 -0.43 -15.52 -10.62
CA PHE A 219 -0.88 -14.25 -10.06
C PHE A 219 0.30 -13.41 -9.59
N LEU A 220 1.16 -14.00 -8.75
CA LEU A 220 2.38 -13.38 -8.27
C LEU A 220 3.26 -12.91 -9.43
N ASN A 221 3.46 -13.73 -10.46
CA ASN A 221 4.24 -13.33 -11.63
C ASN A 221 3.61 -12.17 -12.41
N ARG A 222 2.29 -12.11 -12.59
CA ARG A 222 1.62 -10.96 -13.21
C ARG A 222 1.83 -9.70 -12.38
N VAL A 223 1.65 -9.86 -11.09
CA VAL A 223 1.74 -8.81 -10.10
C VAL A 223 3.17 -8.27 -9.96
N TYR A 224 4.20 -9.08 -10.19
CA TYR A 224 5.58 -8.60 -10.25
C TYR A 224 5.95 -8.13 -11.64
N TYR A 225 5.79 -8.94 -12.67
CA TYR A 225 6.39 -8.68 -13.98
C TYR A 225 5.46 -8.00 -14.98
N GLY A 226 4.21 -7.69 -14.61
CA GLY A 226 3.24 -7.03 -15.48
C GLY A 226 2.81 -7.84 -16.71
N ASN A 227 3.08 -9.16 -16.73
CA ASN A 227 2.79 -10.07 -17.84
C ASN A 227 1.54 -10.94 -17.61
#